data_AF-A0A920W1V3-F1
#
_entry.id   AF-A0A920W1V3-F1
#
_cell.length_a   1.000
_cell.length_b   1.000
_cell.length_c   1.000
_cell.angle_alpha   90.00
_cell.angle_beta   90.00
_cell.angle_gamma   90.00
#
_symmetry.space_group_name_H-M   'P 1'
#
loop_
_entity.id
_entity.type
_entity.pdbx_description
1 polymer ?
#
loop_
_entity_poly.entity_id
_entity_poly.type
_entity_poly.pdbx_seq_one_letter_code
_entity_poly.pdbx_strand_id
1 'polypeptide(L)'
;MGQDQVKQIQQNAVSQGLETIRNRVDQFGVSEPTIQVQGERRILVQLPGVKDPERAINLIGKTARLEFKLVDEENSLQEALSASPPEGSEILYQRKEDKETGLVTKEPYLLNSELF
;
A
#
# COMPACT_ATOMS: atom_id res chain seq x y z
N MET A 1 20.62 3.14 -25.13
CA MET A 1 19.79 2.08 -24.53
C MET A 1 19.30 1.19 -25.67
N GLY A 2 19.74 -0.08 -25.72
CA GLY A 2 19.41 -0.99 -26.82
C GLY A 2 18.01 -1.57 -26.71
N GLN A 3 17.34 -1.86 -27.83
CA GLN A 3 15.97 -2.39 -27.84
C GLN A 3 15.81 -3.69 -27.03
N ASP A 4 16.86 -4.50 -26.94
CA ASP A 4 16.89 -5.72 -26.13
C ASP A 4 16.81 -5.42 -24.62
N GLN A 5 17.46 -4.35 -24.16
CA GLN A 5 17.39 -3.93 -22.75
C GLN A 5 15.99 -3.49 -22.37
N VAL A 6 15.27 -2.80 -23.27
CA VAL A 6 13.89 -2.35 -23.02
C VAL A 6 12.94 -3.55 -22.91
N LYS A 7 13.09 -4.57 -23.77
CA LYS A 7 12.32 -5.82 -23.67
C LYS A 7 12.63 -6.57 -22.37
N GLN A 8 13.89 -6.67 -21.98
CA GLN A 8 14.29 -7.33 -20.74
C GLN A 8 13.68 -6.64 -19.51
N ILE A 9 13.73 -5.30 -19.47
CA ILE A 9 13.12 -4.51 -18.39
C ILE A 9 11.61 -4.71 -18.33
N GLN A 10 10.92 -4.70 -19.47
CA GLN A 10 9.47 -4.93 -19.51
C GLN A 10 9.09 -6.33 -19.02
N GLN A 11 9.80 -7.36 -19.47
CA GLN A 11 9.55 -8.74 -19.01
C GLN A 11 9.82 -8.89 -17.50
N ASN A 12 10.91 -8.31 -17.01
CA ASN A 12 11.24 -8.33 -15.59
C ASN A 12 10.18 -7.61 -14.74
N ALA A 13 9.70 -6.45 -15.20
CA ALA A 13 8.65 -5.69 -14.51
C ALA A 13 7.33 -6.48 -14.43
N VAL A 14 6.94 -7.17 -15.50
CA VAL A 14 5.73 -8.00 -15.52
C VAL A 14 5.88 -9.21 -14.59
N SER A 15 7.02 -9.89 -14.63
CA SER A 15 7.31 -11.03 -13.74
C SER A 15 7.32 -10.63 -12.27
N GLN A 16 7.92 -9.48 -11.94
CA GLN A 16 7.93 -8.94 -10.57
C GLN A 16 6.52 -8.54 -10.10
N GLY A 17 5.72 -7.95 -11.00
CA GLY A 17 4.31 -7.67 -10.74
C GLY A 17 3.52 -8.95 -10.46
N LEU A 18 3.73 -10.01 -11.25
CA LEU A 18 3.08 -11.31 -11.07
C LEU A 18 3.35 -11.91 -9.69
N GLU A 19 4.62 -11.92 -9.27
CA GLU A 19 5.03 -12.45 -7.96
C GLU A 19 4.42 -11.63 -6.80
N THR A 20 4.43 -10.30 -6.94
CA THR A 20 3.81 -9.40 -5.97
C THR A 20 2.32 -9.66 -5.81
N ILE A 21 1.60 -9.84 -6.93
CA ILE A 21 0.16 -10.12 -6.91
C ILE A 21 -0.11 -11.48 -6.28
N ARG A 22 0.68 -12.52 -6.60
CA ARG A 22 0.54 -13.86 -6.01
C ARG A 22 0.65 -13.81 -4.48
N ASN A 23 1.71 -13.20 -3.95
CA ASN A 23 1.92 -13.08 -2.50
C ASN A 23 0.78 -12.32 -1.79
N ARG A 24 0.14 -11.34 -2.44
CA ARG A 24 -0.99 -10.59 -1.88
C ARG A 24 -2.29 -11.37 -1.90
N VAL A 25 -2.51 -12.15 -2.95
CA VAL A 25 -3.69 -12.99 -3.08
C VAL A 25 -3.66 -14.14 -2.07
N ASP A 26 -2.49 -14.69 -1.77
CA ASP A 26 -2.33 -15.73 -0.74
C ASP A 26 -2.78 -15.24 0.65
N GLN A 27 -2.59 -13.95 0.96
CA GLN A 27 -3.05 -13.34 2.21
C GLN A 27 -4.57 -13.25 2.34
N PHE A 28 -5.32 -13.37 1.24
CA PHE A 28 -6.79 -13.37 1.27
C PHE A 28 -7.39 -14.71 1.72
N GLY A 29 -6.59 -15.77 1.81
CA GLY A 29 -7.07 -17.10 2.19
C GLY A 29 -7.97 -17.75 1.14
N VAL A 30 -7.80 -17.37 -0.14
CA VAL A 30 -8.49 -18.01 -1.27
C VAL A 30 -7.77 -19.31 -1.60
N SER A 31 -8.48 -20.43 -1.64
CA SER A 31 -7.81 -21.74 -1.73
C SER A 31 -7.14 -22.03 -3.07
N GLU A 32 -7.57 -21.39 -4.18
CA GLU A 32 -7.04 -21.69 -5.53
C GLU A 32 -7.15 -20.47 -6.48
N PRO A 33 -6.32 -19.43 -6.32
CA PRO A 33 -6.33 -18.29 -7.23
C PRO A 33 -5.65 -18.61 -8.57
N THR A 34 -6.22 -18.13 -9.68
CA THR A 34 -5.57 -18.21 -11.00
C THR A 34 -4.99 -16.86 -11.39
N ILE A 35 -3.66 -16.79 -11.56
CA ILE A 35 -2.93 -15.56 -11.90
C ILE A 35 -2.05 -15.85 -13.11
N GLN A 36 -2.31 -15.18 -14.23
CA GLN A 36 -1.61 -15.43 -15.50
C GLN A 36 -1.33 -14.11 -16.23
N VAL A 37 -0.23 -14.05 -16.97
CA VAL A 37 0.07 -12.90 -17.84
C VAL A 37 -0.80 -12.97 -19.08
N GLN A 38 -1.43 -11.86 -19.45
CA GLN A 38 -2.26 -11.72 -20.64
C GLN A 38 -1.61 -10.70 -21.60
N GLY A 39 -1.05 -11.18 -22.70
CA GLY A 39 -0.31 -10.33 -23.65
C GLY A 39 0.99 -9.80 -23.04
N GLU A 40 1.37 -8.56 -23.38
CA GLU A 40 2.68 -8.01 -22.98
C GLU A 40 2.67 -7.19 -21.68
N ARG A 41 1.50 -6.72 -21.22
CA ARG A 41 1.41 -5.72 -20.12
C ARG A 41 0.21 -5.90 -19.19
N ARG A 42 -0.49 -7.04 -19.23
CA ARG A 42 -1.67 -7.27 -18.40
C ARG A 42 -1.52 -8.57 -17.62
N ILE A 43 -2.16 -8.64 -16.47
CA ILE A 43 -2.21 -9.81 -15.62
C ILE A 43 -3.69 -10.12 -15.37
N LEU A 44 -4.12 -11.32 -15.74
CA LEU A 44 -5.44 -11.86 -15.46
C LEU A 44 -5.41 -12.48 -14.06
N VAL A 45 -6.34 -12.06 -13.20
CA VAL A 45 -6.49 -12.56 -11.83
C VAL A 45 -7.91 -13.09 -11.66
N GLN A 46 -8.06 -14.33 -11.21
CA GLN A 46 -9.34 -14.95 -10.88
C GLN A 46 -9.29 -15.47 -9.45
N LEU A 47 -10.25 -15.00 -8.63
CA LEU A 47 -10.34 -15.29 -7.20
C LEU A 47 -11.68 -15.98 -6.89
N PRO A 48 -11.79 -17.31 -7.01
CA PRO A 48 -13.04 -18.02 -6.74
C PRO A 48 -13.42 -17.91 -5.27
N GLY A 49 -14.69 -17.59 -4.98
CA GLY A 49 -15.19 -17.51 -3.61
C GLY A 49 -14.76 -16.26 -2.82
N VAL A 50 -14.23 -15.22 -3.49
CA VAL A 50 -13.93 -13.95 -2.82
C VAL A 50 -15.23 -13.29 -2.32
N LYS A 51 -15.30 -13.01 -1.01
CA LYS A 51 -16.48 -12.39 -0.38
C LYS A 51 -16.57 -10.88 -0.63
N ASP A 52 -15.41 -10.23 -0.78
CA ASP A 52 -15.27 -8.78 -0.93
C ASP A 52 -14.28 -8.47 -2.08
N PRO A 53 -14.79 -8.34 -3.32
CA PRO A 53 -13.96 -8.08 -4.49
C PRO A 53 -13.32 -6.68 -4.45
N GLU A 54 -13.98 -5.67 -3.86
CA GLU A 54 -13.42 -4.31 -3.76
C GLU A 54 -12.18 -4.29 -2.87
N ARG A 55 -12.21 -5.02 -1.76
CA ARG A 55 -11.03 -5.18 -0.88
C ARG A 55 -9.89 -5.88 -1.61
N ALA A 56 -10.19 -6.90 -2.43
CA ALA A 56 -9.17 -7.59 -3.22
C ALA A 56 -8.53 -6.68 -4.26
N ILE A 57 -9.35 -5.90 -4.98
CA ILE A 57 -8.86 -4.90 -5.93
C ILE A 57 -7.99 -3.85 -5.22
N ASN A 58 -8.42 -3.36 -4.06
CA ASN A 58 -7.65 -2.38 -3.29
C ASN A 58 -6.31 -2.95 -2.81
N LEU A 59 -6.25 -4.20 -2.33
CA LEU A 59 -4.99 -4.80 -1.87
C LEU A 59 -4.03 -5.06 -3.04
N ILE A 60 -4.55 -5.59 -4.15
CA ILE A 60 -3.75 -5.93 -5.35
C ILE A 60 -3.28 -4.66 -6.06
N GLY A 61 -4.15 -3.66 -6.20
CA GLY A 61 -3.88 -2.42 -6.93
C GLY A 61 -3.08 -1.39 -6.14
N LYS A 62 -3.10 -1.42 -4.81
CA LYS A 62 -2.38 -0.45 -3.99
C LYS A 62 -0.91 -0.84 -3.87
N THR A 63 0.01 0.01 -4.30
CA THR A 63 1.43 -0.20 -4.04
C THR A 63 1.67 -0.18 -2.54
N ALA A 64 2.16 -1.29 -1.97
CA ALA A 64 2.57 -1.36 -0.57
C ALA A 64 3.89 -0.57 -0.41
N ARG A 65 3.78 0.75 -0.22
CA ARG A 65 4.91 1.63 0.09
C ARG A 65 4.99 1.80 1.61
N LEU A 66 6.08 1.31 2.19
CA LEU A 66 6.42 1.57 3.58
C LEU A 66 7.32 2.81 3.63
N GLU A 67 6.93 3.79 4.44
CA GLU A 67 7.69 5.01 4.67
C GLU A 67 8.01 5.13 6.16
N PHE A 68 9.24 5.53 6.46
CA PHE A 68 9.65 5.92 7.79
C PHE A 68 9.78 7.44 7.81
N LYS A 69 9.04 8.09 8.70
CA LYS A 69 9.03 9.54 8.90
C LYS A 69 9.35 9.83 10.36
N LEU A 70 10.12 10.88 10.61
CA LEU A 70 10.34 11.34 11.98
C LEU A 70 9.11 12.08 12.50
N VAL A 71 8.93 12.02 13.81
CA VAL A 71 7.98 12.88 14.51
C VAL A 71 8.53 14.30 14.49
N ASP A 72 7.67 15.26 14.16
CA ASP A 72 7.97 16.67 14.27
C ASP A 72 7.80 17.10 15.73
N GLU A 73 8.92 17.34 16.41
CA GLU A 73 8.95 17.78 17.81
C GLU A 73 9.06 19.32 17.94
N GLU A 74 9.32 20.03 16.85
CA GLU A 74 9.51 21.48 16.86
C GLU A 74 8.18 22.23 16.77
N ASN A 75 7.19 21.64 16.09
CA ASN A 75 5.89 22.25 15.87
C ASN A 75 4.78 21.65 16.77
N SER A 76 3.77 22.47 17.06
CA SER A 76 2.64 22.06 17.88
C SER A 76 1.61 21.26 17.07
N LEU A 77 1.41 19.99 17.45
CA LEU A 77 0.33 19.15 16.90
C LEU A 77 -1.06 19.80 17.09
N GLN A 78 -1.27 20.48 18.21
CA GLN A 78 -2.56 21.11 18.53
C GLN A 78 -2.88 22.24 17.53
N GLU A 79 -1.88 23.05 17.20
CA GLU A 79 -2.01 24.15 16.23
C GLU A 79 -2.21 23.59 14.81
N ALA A 80 -1.43 22.56 14.46
CA ALA A 80 -1.52 21.88 13.18
C ALA A 80 -2.91 21.26 12.93
N LEU A 81 -3.55 20.70 13.96
CA LEU A 81 -4.92 20.18 13.90
C LEU A 81 -5.99 21.28 13.78
N SER A 82 -5.72 22.49 14.30
CA SER A 82 -6.70 23.58 14.36
C SER A 82 -6.72 24.44 13.10
N ALA A 83 -5.58 24.56 12.42
CA ALA A 83 -5.43 25.38 11.21
C ALA A 83 -4.97 24.54 10.02
N SER A 84 -3.70 24.15 10.01
CA SER A 84 -3.06 23.31 8.98
C SER A 84 -1.66 22.92 9.47
N PRO A 85 -1.09 21.79 9.00
CA PRO A 85 0.30 21.46 9.26
C PRO A 85 1.24 22.56 8.74
N PRO A 86 2.34 22.86 9.45
CA PRO A 86 3.39 23.76 8.97
C PRO A 86 4.11 23.20 7.73
N GLU A 87 4.80 24.06 7.00
CA GLU A 87 5.59 23.64 5.85
C GLU A 87 6.63 22.59 6.26
N GLY A 88 6.75 21.52 5.46
CA GLY A 88 7.65 20.42 5.77
C GLY A 88 7.05 19.35 6.69
N SER A 89 5.82 19.51 7.19
CA SER A 89 5.20 18.57 8.10
C SER A 89 3.83 18.07 7.59
N GLU A 90 3.43 16.89 8.04
CA GLU A 90 2.13 16.28 7.71
C GLU A 90 1.51 15.62 8.94
N ILE A 91 0.18 15.59 9.00
CA ILE A 91 -0.54 14.87 10.05
C ILE A 91 -0.94 13.51 9.52
N LEU A 92 -0.45 12.44 10.17
CA LEU A 92 -0.92 11.08 9.95
C LEU A 92 -1.60 10.53 11.20
N TYR A 93 -2.50 9.57 11.00
CA TYR A 93 -3.29 8.98 12.09
C TYR A 93 -2.90 7.53 12.32
N GLN A 94 -2.48 7.22 13.54
CA GLN A 94 -2.31 5.84 13.99
C GLN A 94 -3.68 5.25 14.32
N ARG A 95 -4.02 4.13 13.69
CA ARG A 95 -5.17 3.33 14.06
C ARG A 95 -4.78 2.42 15.24
N LYS A 96 -5.37 2.64 16.42
CA LYS A 96 -5.27 1.73 17.56
C LYS A 96 -6.58 0.96 17.70
N GLU A 97 -6.48 -0.33 17.92
CA GLU A 97 -7.63 -1.21 18.14
C GLU A 97 -7.47 -1.85 19.52
N ASP A 98 -8.40 -1.54 20.42
CA ASP A 98 -8.45 -2.12 21.74
C ASP A 98 -8.90 -3.58 21.64
N LYS A 99 -8.05 -4.50 22.10
CA LYS A 99 -8.26 -5.94 21.92
C LYS A 99 -9.39 -6.52 22.79
N GLU A 100 -9.79 -5.82 23.85
CA GLU A 100 -10.83 -6.29 24.77
C GLU A 100 -12.20 -5.74 24.38
N THR A 101 -12.25 -4.50 23.92
CA THR A 101 -13.51 -3.79 23.61
C THR A 101 -13.81 -3.72 22.11
N GLY A 102 -12.84 -3.99 21.24
CA GLY A 102 -12.95 -3.84 19.79
C GLY A 102 -13.04 -2.38 19.33
N LEU A 103 -12.86 -1.42 20.25
CA LEU A 103 -12.93 0.00 19.92
C LEU A 103 -11.71 0.41 19.10
N VAL A 104 -11.97 1.12 18.01
CA VAL A 104 -10.94 1.66 17.13
C VAL A 104 -10.78 3.15 17.41
N THR A 105 -9.62 3.54 17.92
CA THR A 105 -9.25 4.95 18.11
C THR A 105 -8.26 5.38 17.02
N LYS A 106 -8.30 6.67 16.68
CA LYS A 106 -7.36 7.31 15.75
C LYS A 106 -6.59 8.38 16.51
N GLU A 107 -5.31 8.16 16.71
CA GLU A 107 -4.43 9.13 17.35
C GLU A 107 -3.61 9.88 16.29
N PRO A 108 -3.67 11.21 16.25
CA PRO A 108 -2.89 12.00 15.30
C PRO A 108 -1.43 12.13 15.73
N TYR A 109 -0.53 12.16 14.75
CA TYR A 109 0.89 12.46 14.90
C TYR A 109 1.29 13.51 13.87
N LEU A 110 2.11 14.47 14.27
CA LEU A 110 2.76 15.40 13.35
C LEU A 110 4.11 14.81 12.96
N LEU A 111 4.35 14.67 11.66
CA LEU A 111 5.51 14.00 11.11
C LEU A 111 6.21 14.90 10.10
N ASN A 112 7.52 14.76 9.98
CA ASN A 112 8.29 15.40 8.93
C ASN A 112 7.95 14.73 7.58
N SER A 113 7.70 15.56 6.57
CA SER A 113 7.37 15.12 5.21
C SER A 113 8.58 14.63 4.42
N GLU A 114 9.81 14.95 4.86
CA GLU A 114 11.03 14.41 4.27
C GLU A 114 11.19 12.92 4.58
N LEU A 115 11.48 12.14 3.54
CA LEU A 115 11.75 10.71 3.65
C LEU A 115 13.21 10.49 4.06
N PHE A 116 13.44 9.52 4.95
CA PHE A 116 14.77 9.00 5.30
C PHE A 116 15.35 8.10 4.20
#